data_AF-A0A229UH16-F1
#
_entry.id   AF-A0A229UH16-F1
#
_cell.length_a   1.000
_cell.length_b   1.000
_cell.length_c   1.000
_cell.angle_alpha   90.00
_cell.angle_beta   90.00
_cell.angle_gamma   90.00
#
_symmetry.space_group_name_H-M   'P 1'
#
loop_
_entity.id
_entity.type
_entity.pdbx_description
1 polymer ?
#
loop_
_entity_poly.entity_id
_entity_poly.type
_entity_poly.pdbx_seq_one_letter_code
_entity_poly.pdbx_strand_id
1 'polypeptide(L)'
;MNRKFSKTIALFLLIGSMSLSTQALGAEKTALKPGALKYEMQDIKVQYAAEFTAYPKSTAKKSEAGASVNTAVYGGTNPGPIKVLYGVVKLTNPGGSSFTEEFIRVSDGTHSVRALSNGGGPIYGNGSQVRGRKTEFVTGKKIEGSAVIKDYSEGWKTIQLTRNWDEYGNPMSMSIGFQWNLKGTADPYFQQLTETKYEIDLTTLKFTGTNQAVGK
;
A
#
# COMPACT_ATOMS: atom_id res chain seq x y z
N MET A 1 28.25 -24.18 -72.20
CA MET A 1 27.88 -25.60 -72.07
C MET A 1 28.08 -26.02 -70.62
N ASN A 2 27.05 -26.64 -70.02
CA ASN A 2 27.01 -27.32 -68.72
C ASN A 2 26.94 -26.52 -67.41
N ARG A 3 25.66 -26.32 -67.03
CA ARG A 3 25.10 -26.08 -65.70
C ARG A 3 25.56 -27.15 -64.68
N LYS A 4 25.72 -26.76 -63.41
CA LYS A 4 25.53 -27.66 -62.26
C LYS A 4 24.39 -27.12 -61.39
N PHE A 5 23.38 -27.97 -61.22
CA PHE A 5 22.22 -27.85 -60.34
C PHE A 5 22.69 -27.77 -58.87
N SER A 6 22.21 -26.77 -58.12
CA SER A 6 21.07 -26.85 -57.19
C SER A 6 21.25 -27.84 -56.05
N LYS A 7 21.27 -27.32 -54.82
CA LYS A 7 20.59 -27.91 -53.66
C LYS A 7 20.46 -26.89 -52.51
N THR A 8 19.18 -26.61 -52.22
CA THR A 8 18.60 -26.47 -50.88
C THR A 8 18.52 -25.08 -50.23
N ILE A 9 17.30 -24.55 -50.37
CA ILE A 9 16.50 -23.69 -49.50
C ILE A 9 16.69 -23.95 -48.00
N ALA A 10 16.88 -22.89 -47.20
CA ALA A 10 16.14 -22.67 -45.95
C ALA A 10 16.34 -21.24 -45.45
N LEU A 11 15.27 -20.47 -45.60
CA LEU A 11 15.01 -19.17 -45.00
C LEU A 11 14.95 -19.32 -43.47
N PHE A 12 15.75 -18.58 -42.71
CA PHE A 12 15.42 -18.20 -41.34
C PHE A 12 15.74 -16.72 -41.13
N LEU A 13 14.67 -15.93 -41.15
CA LEU A 13 14.62 -14.57 -40.63
C LEU A 13 14.99 -14.62 -39.14
N LEU A 14 16.20 -14.17 -38.79
CA LEU A 14 16.51 -13.77 -37.42
C LEU A 14 16.32 -12.25 -37.34
N ILE A 15 15.11 -11.85 -36.95
CA ILE A 15 14.84 -10.53 -36.40
C ILE A 15 15.61 -10.49 -35.07
N GLY A 16 16.81 -9.93 -35.12
CA GLY A 16 17.55 -9.55 -33.92
C GLY A 16 16.74 -8.48 -33.20
N SER A 17 16.01 -8.90 -32.17
CA SER A 17 15.45 -8.01 -31.18
C SER A 17 16.61 -7.25 -30.53
N MET A 18 16.83 -6.02 -31.00
CA MET A 18 17.49 -4.99 -30.21
C MET A 18 16.72 -4.92 -28.90
N SER A 19 17.24 -5.57 -27.86
CA SER A 19 16.87 -5.27 -26.49
C SER A 19 17.35 -3.84 -26.28
N LEU A 20 16.41 -2.89 -26.38
CA LEU A 20 16.57 -1.59 -25.78
C LEU A 20 16.88 -1.85 -24.31
N SER A 21 18.16 -1.81 -23.95
CA SER A 21 18.56 -1.45 -22.60
C SER A 21 18.12 -0.01 -22.42
N THR A 22 16.88 0.20 -21.99
CA THR A 22 16.49 1.44 -21.36
C THR A 22 17.39 1.59 -20.15
N GLN A 23 18.43 2.40 -20.31
CA GLN A 23 19.20 2.92 -19.20
C GLN A 23 18.17 3.59 -18.28
N ALA A 24 17.98 3.02 -17.11
CA ALA A 24 17.19 3.63 -16.06
C ALA A 24 17.83 4.99 -15.77
N LEU A 25 17.19 6.04 -16.30
CA LEU A 25 17.43 7.42 -15.94
C LEU A 25 17.36 7.52 -14.41
N GLY A 26 18.52 7.81 -13.81
CA GLY A 26 18.65 8.39 -12.48
C GLY A 26 17.87 7.67 -11.39
N ALA A 27 18.42 6.58 -10.85
CA ALA A 27 18.28 6.36 -9.41
C ALA A 27 19.06 7.48 -8.72
N GLU A 28 18.47 8.67 -8.65
CA GLU A 28 18.96 9.73 -7.78
C GLU A 28 19.02 9.13 -6.38
N LYS A 29 20.24 8.92 -5.89
CA LYS A 29 20.48 8.39 -4.56
C LYS A 29 20.02 9.46 -3.60
N THR A 30 18.72 9.46 -3.28
CA THR A 30 18.12 10.46 -2.40
C THR A 30 18.89 10.42 -1.10
N ALA A 31 19.68 11.47 -0.83
CA ALA A 31 20.39 11.58 0.42
C ALA A 31 19.32 11.57 1.52
N LEU A 32 19.41 10.59 2.41
CA LEU A 32 18.49 10.49 3.53
C LEU A 32 18.65 11.74 4.39
N LYS A 33 17.52 12.35 4.78
CA LYS A 33 17.53 13.47 5.72
C LYS A 33 18.16 13.02 7.06
N PRO A 34 18.81 13.91 7.82
CA PRO A 34 19.34 13.58 9.13
C PRO A 34 18.28 12.91 10.02
N GLY A 35 18.61 11.75 10.59
CA GLY A 35 17.70 10.95 11.44
C GLY A 35 16.87 9.91 10.69
N ALA A 36 16.90 9.88 9.36
CA ALA A 36 16.28 8.80 8.60
C ALA A 36 17.12 7.52 8.62
N LEU A 37 16.44 6.36 8.67
CA LEU A 37 17.05 5.03 8.67
C LEU A 37 16.73 4.31 7.36
N LYS A 38 17.70 3.56 6.85
CA LYS A 38 17.55 2.70 5.68
C LYS A 38 18.00 1.29 6.00
N TYR A 39 17.14 0.33 5.66
CA TYR A 39 17.41 -1.09 5.79
C TYR A 39 17.37 -1.71 4.39
N GLU A 40 18.51 -2.18 3.90
CA GLU A 40 18.58 -2.89 2.62
C GLU A 40 17.96 -4.28 2.76
N MET A 41 17.25 -4.69 1.72
CA MET A 41 16.65 -6.00 1.55
C MET A 41 17.26 -6.67 0.33
N GLN A 42 17.50 -7.96 0.43
CA GLN A 42 17.92 -8.79 -0.69
C GLN A 42 16.74 -9.20 -1.57
N ASP A 43 15.59 -9.50 -0.93
CA ASP A 43 14.36 -9.88 -1.61
C ASP A 43 13.15 -9.23 -0.94
N ILE A 44 12.18 -8.83 -1.76
CA ILE A 44 10.89 -8.26 -1.34
C ILE A 44 9.81 -8.95 -2.16
N LYS A 45 9.02 -9.80 -1.50
CA LYS A 45 7.98 -10.59 -2.16
C LYS A 45 6.60 -10.30 -1.56
N VAL A 46 5.69 -9.79 -2.38
CA VAL A 46 4.27 -9.69 -2.00
C VAL A 46 3.71 -11.09 -1.74
N GLN A 47 3.22 -11.31 -0.53
CA GLN A 47 2.58 -12.57 -0.11
C GLN A 47 1.07 -12.52 -0.28
N TYR A 48 0.50 -11.34 -0.03
CA TYR A 48 -0.93 -11.09 -0.05
C TYR A 48 -1.18 -9.64 -0.43
N ALA A 49 -2.21 -9.39 -1.23
CA ALA A 49 -2.74 -8.06 -1.46
C ALA A 49 -4.25 -8.12 -1.59
N ALA A 50 -4.93 -7.13 -1.03
CA ALA A 50 -6.36 -6.93 -1.15
C ALA A 50 -6.66 -5.49 -1.52
N GLU A 51 -7.64 -5.30 -2.40
CA GLU A 51 -8.21 -4.01 -2.73
C GLU A 51 -9.69 -4.00 -2.36
N PHE A 52 -10.13 -2.90 -1.77
CA PHE A 52 -11.54 -2.63 -1.47
C PHE A 52 -11.81 -1.13 -1.52
N THR A 53 -13.09 -0.78 -1.56
CA THR A 53 -13.56 0.60 -1.60
C THR A 53 -14.11 0.98 -0.24
N ALA A 54 -13.83 2.20 0.21
CA ALA A 54 -14.50 2.77 1.37
C ALA A 54 -15.25 4.05 0.97
N TYR A 55 -16.48 4.16 1.41
CA TYR A 55 -17.36 5.29 1.09
C TYR A 55 -17.46 6.23 2.29
N PRO A 56 -17.48 7.55 2.07
CA PRO A 56 -17.71 8.50 3.14
C PRO A 56 -19.13 8.31 3.70
N LYS A 57 -19.25 8.24 5.02
CA LYS A 57 -20.54 8.04 5.67
C LYS A 57 -21.34 9.34 5.66
N SER A 58 -22.51 9.36 5.02
CA SER A 58 -23.33 10.57 4.80
C SER A 58 -23.86 11.25 6.07
N THR A 59 -23.76 10.59 7.23
CA THR A 59 -24.30 11.09 8.51
C THR A 59 -23.36 12.02 9.28
N ALA A 60 -22.16 12.31 8.76
CA ALA A 60 -21.38 13.43 9.26
C ALA A 60 -22.04 14.74 8.79
N LYS A 61 -22.80 15.40 9.67
CA LYS A 61 -23.26 16.78 9.48
C LYS A 61 -22.05 17.66 9.14
N LYS A 62 -21.86 17.94 7.84
CA LYS A 62 -20.62 18.50 7.29
C LYS A 62 -19.42 17.60 7.58
N SER A 63 -18.51 17.51 6.62
CA SER A 63 -17.12 17.21 6.92
C SER A 63 -16.70 18.08 8.13
N GLU A 64 -16.09 17.50 9.17
CA GLU A 64 -15.44 18.32 10.22
C GLU A 64 -14.22 19.06 9.64
N ALA A 65 -13.88 18.77 8.38
CA ALA A 65 -12.93 19.55 7.62
C ALA A 65 -13.38 20.98 7.51
N GLY A 66 -12.52 21.89 7.94
CA GLY A 66 -12.69 23.29 7.64
C GLY A 66 -12.94 23.46 6.14
N ALA A 67 -13.86 24.33 5.77
CA ALA A 67 -14.23 24.58 4.37
C ALA A 67 -13.01 24.86 3.46
N SER A 68 -11.93 25.39 4.05
CA SER A 68 -10.63 25.61 3.39
C SER A 68 -9.93 24.32 2.95
N VAL A 69 -9.97 23.25 3.74
CA VAL A 69 -9.33 21.96 3.41
C VAL A 69 -10.10 21.27 2.29
N ASN A 70 -11.42 21.22 2.40
CA ASN A 70 -12.26 20.64 1.36
C ASN A 70 -12.10 21.41 0.03
N THR A 71 -12.04 22.75 0.08
CA THR A 71 -11.78 23.55 -1.12
C THR A 71 -10.41 23.26 -1.72
N ALA A 72 -9.37 23.11 -0.88
CA ALA A 72 -8.02 22.81 -1.34
C ALA A 72 -7.88 21.43 -2.01
N VAL A 73 -8.67 20.44 -1.58
CA VAL A 73 -8.57 19.05 -2.06
C VAL A 73 -9.60 18.74 -3.15
N TYR A 74 -10.83 19.21 -2.98
CA TYR A 74 -11.99 18.82 -3.79
C TYR A 74 -12.71 20.01 -4.45
N GLY A 75 -12.14 21.22 -4.38
CA GLY A 75 -12.75 22.40 -4.99
C GLY A 75 -14.12 22.77 -4.42
N GLY A 76 -14.42 22.37 -3.18
CA GLY A 76 -15.69 22.64 -2.50
C GLY A 76 -16.73 21.53 -2.68
N THR A 77 -16.36 20.41 -3.30
CA THR A 77 -17.23 19.22 -3.40
C THR A 77 -17.04 18.28 -2.22
N ASN A 78 -18.07 17.51 -1.87
CA ASN A 78 -17.97 16.54 -0.79
C ASN A 78 -16.96 15.43 -1.15
N PRO A 79 -16.23 14.87 -0.17
CA PRO A 79 -15.34 13.74 -0.41
C PRO A 79 -16.06 12.60 -1.13
N GLY A 80 -15.38 11.98 -2.09
CA GLY A 80 -15.83 10.78 -2.79
C GLY A 80 -15.36 9.48 -2.12
N PRO A 81 -15.65 8.32 -2.74
CA PRO A 81 -15.09 7.05 -2.31
C PRO A 81 -13.56 7.02 -2.42
N ILE A 82 -12.92 6.28 -1.52
CA ILE A 82 -11.49 5.99 -1.58
C ILE A 82 -11.27 4.51 -1.92
N LYS A 83 -10.23 4.24 -2.70
CA LYS A 83 -9.68 2.89 -2.92
C LYS A 83 -8.60 2.62 -1.88
N VAL A 84 -8.69 1.47 -1.25
CA VAL A 84 -7.72 1.00 -0.25
C VAL A 84 -7.06 -0.25 -0.80
N LEU A 85 -5.75 -0.18 -1.01
CA LEU A 85 -4.88 -1.32 -1.28
C LEU A 85 -4.14 -1.67 0.00
N TYR A 86 -4.40 -2.85 0.53
CA TYR A 86 -3.75 -3.40 1.72
C TYR A 86 -2.96 -4.64 1.31
N GLY A 87 -1.83 -4.93 1.95
CA GLY A 87 -1.13 -6.17 1.68
C GLY A 87 -0.04 -6.51 2.67
N VAL A 88 0.60 -7.65 2.42
CA VAL A 88 1.70 -8.20 3.21
C VAL A 88 2.86 -8.51 2.27
N VAL A 89 4.04 -8.04 2.62
CA VAL A 89 5.30 -8.40 1.97
C VAL A 89 6.13 -9.28 2.89
N LYS A 90 6.85 -10.22 2.31
CA LYS A 90 7.98 -10.90 2.95
C LYS A 90 9.24 -10.12 2.56
N LEU A 91 10.00 -9.72 3.56
CA LEU A 91 11.26 -9.00 3.43
C LEU A 91 12.39 -9.92 3.88
N THR A 92 13.35 -10.16 3.00
CA THR A 92 14.54 -10.96 3.32
C THR A 92 15.75 -10.05 3.32
N ASN A 93 16.46 -10.01 4.45
CA ASN A 93 17.67 -9.21 4.58
C ASN A 93 18.86 -9.90 3.89
N PRO A 94 19.98 -9.18 3.65
CA PRO A 94 21.19 -9.77 3.05
C PRO A 94 21.81 -10.93 3.84
N GLY A 95 21.48 -11.05 5.13
CA GLY A 95 21.88 -12.18 5.99
C GLY A 95 20.96 -13.40 5.87
N GLY A 96 19.98 -13.39 4.97
CA GLY A 96 19.02 -14.49 4.72
C GLY A 96 17.86 -14.58 5.72
N SER A 97 17.82 -13.75 6.77
CA SER A 97 16.69 -13.70 7.70
C SER A 97 15.48 -13.04 7.04
N SER A 98 14.29 -13.58 7.27
CA SER A 98 13.05 -13.07 6.69
C SER A 98 12.03 -12.68 7.74
N PHE A 99 11.29 -11.62 7.47
CA PHE A 99 10.15 -11.19 8.28
C PHE A 99 9.03 -10.68 7.37
N THR A 100 7.82 -10.51 7.92
CA THR A 100 6.68 -9.94 7.20
C THR A 100 6.41 -8.52 7.64
N GLU A 101 5.95 -7.71 6.69
CA GLU A 101 5.56 -6.32 6.92
C GLU A 101 4.23 -6.09 6.20
N GLU A 102 3.29 -5.42 6.85
CA GLU A 102 2.04 -5.02 6.22
C GLU A 102 2.22 -3.64 5.55
N PHE A 103 1.55 -3.41 4.42
CA PHE A 103 1.50 -2.13 3.75
C PHE A 103 0.06 -1.72 3.46
N ILE A 104 -0.16 -0.41 3.35
CA ILE A 104 -1.43 0.16 2.93
C ILE A 104 -1.21 1.36 2.01
N ARG A 105 -2.08 1.51 1.04
CA ARG A 105 -2.23 2.70 0.20
C ARG A 105 -3.70 3.08 0.14
N VAL A 106 -3.98 4.35 0.33
CA VAL A 106 -5.31 4.94 0.19
C VAL A 106 -5.26 5.98 -0.91
N SER A 107 -6.27 6.00 -1.79
CA SER A 107 -6.29 6.86 -2.97
C SER A 107 -7.72 7.24 -3.34
N ASP A 108 -7.94 8.49 -3.76
CA ASP A 108 -9.20 8.93 -4.39
C ASP A 108 -9.11 8.98 -5.93
N GLY A 109 -7.94 8.61 -6.48
CA GLY A 109 -7.65 8.59 -7.92
C GLY A 109 -6.77 9.77 -8.35
N THR A 110 -6.80 10.88 -7.62
CA THR A 110 -5.94 12.05 -7.84
C THR A 110 -4.85 12.12 -6.78
N HIS A 111 -5.24 11.95 -5.52
CA HIS A 111 -4.37 11.99 -4.36
C HIS A 111 -4.17 10.58 -3.83
N SER A 112 -3.01 10.32 -3.23
CA SER A 112 -2.79 9.07 -2.52
C SER A 112 -1.81 9.20 -1.37
N VAL A 113 -2.03 8.38 -0.35
CA VAL A 113 -1.14 8.21 0.79
C VAL A 113 -0.76 6.74 0.90
N ARG A 114 0.51 6.45 1.19
CA ARG A 114 1.03 5.10 1.42
C ARG A 114 1.74 5.03 2.75
N ALA A 115 1.71 3.86 3.38
CA ALA A 115 2.29 3.65 4.68
C ALA A 115 2.64 2.17 4.89
N LEU A 116 3.66 1.89 5.70
CA LEU A 116 3.97 0.55 6.20
C LEU A 116 3.56 0.41 7.66
N SER A 117 3.32 -0.83 8.09
CA SER A 117 2.97 -1.11 9.48
C SER A 117 4.05 -0.63 10.45
N ASN A 118 3.60 -0.12 11.59
CA ASN A 118 4.46 0.35 12.67
C ASN A 118 4.00 -0.15 14.04
N GLY A 119 2.92 -0.93 14.06
CA GLY A 119 2.34 -1.45 15.28
C GLY A 119 1.00 -2.09 14.99
N GLY A 120 0.44 -2.68 16.02
CA GLY A 120 -0.83 -3.37 15.94
C GLY A 120 -0.96 -4.41 17.03
N GLY A 121 -2.14 -4.97 17.12
CA GLY A 121 -2.44 -5.98 18.12
C GLY A 121 -3.59 -6.88 17.68
N PRO A 122 -3.62 -8.11 18.22
CA PRO A 122 -4.80 -8.96 18.13
C PRO A 122 -5.99 -8.30 18.82
N ILE A 123 -7.17 -8.53 18.27
CA ILE A 123 -8.45 -8.24 18.91
C ILE A 123 -8.94 -9.57 19.46
N TYR A 124 -9.20 -9.61 20.76
CA TYR A 124 -9.63 -10.82 21.44
C TYR A 124 -11.15 -10.82 21.63
N GLY A 125 -11.76 -11.98 21.37
CA GLY A 125 -13.12 -12.28 21.80
C GLY A 125 -13.14 -12.96 23.17
N ASN A 126 -14.27 -13.59 23.49
CA ASN A 126 -14.40 -14.40 24.69
C ASN A 126 -13.37 -15.53 24.70
N GLY A 127 -12.83 -15.85 25.88
CA GLY A 127 -11.87 -16.95 26.04
C GLY A 127 -10.49 -16.70 25.43
N SER A 128 -10.10 -15.45 25.19
CA SER A 128 -8.80 -15.07 24.60
C SER A 128 -8.57 -15.58 23.18
N GLN A 129 -9.62 -15.95 22.45
CA GLN A 129 -9.51 -16.28 21.03
C GLN A 129 -9.28 -15.00 20.22
N VAL A 130 -8.33 -15.03 19.29
CA VAL A 130 -8.10 -13.91 18.37
C VAL A 130 -9.25 -13.84 17.36
N ARG A 131 -10.02 -12.74 17.40
CA ARG A 131 -11.17 -12.44 16.54
C ARG A 131 -10.93 -11.26 15.61
N GLY A 132 -9.71 -10.73 15.60
CA GLY A 132 -9.39 -9.62 14.74
C GLY A 132 -7.95 -9.18 14.87
N ARG A 133 -7.61 -8.18 14.07
CA ARG A 133 -6.34 -7.49 14.12
C ARG A 133 -6.55 -6.01 13.85
N LYS A 134 -5.98 -5.20 14.74
CA LYS A 134 -5.74 -3.79 14.50
C LYS A 134 -4.31 -3.64 14.01
N THR A 135 -4.11 -2.95 12.88
CA THR A 135 -2.77 -2.53 12.41
C THR A 135 -2.72 -1.03 12.27
N GLU A 136 -1.62 -0.44 12.72
CA GLU A 136 -1.28 0.96 12.51
C GLU A 136 -0.19 1.07 11.45
N PHE A 137 -0.43 1.89 10.43
CA PHE A 137 0.49 2.16 9.33
C PHE A 137 0.91 3.61 9.36
N VAL A 138 2.19 3.89 9.11
CA VAL A 138 2.76 5.25 9.19
C VAL A 138 3.41 5.69 7.89
N THR A 139 3.15 6.93 7.45
CA THR A 139 3.63 7.46 6.15
C THR A 139 5.13 7.70 6.08
N GLY A 140 5.80 7.83 7.23
CA GLY A 140 7.25 7.94 7.33
C GLY A 140 7.99 6.63 7.14
N LYS A 141 7.28 5.50 7.00
CA LYS A 141 7.87 4.19 6.72
C LYS A 141 7.40 3.69 5.36
N LYS A 142 8.34 3.40 4.46
CA LYS A 142 8.05 3.06 3.05
C LYS A 142 9.06 2.06 2.47
N ILE A 143 8.63 1.34 1.45
CA ILE A 143 9.52 0.52 0.61
C ILE A 143 9.91 1.36 -0.61
N GLU A 144 11.22 1.51 -0.84
CA GLU A 144 11.77 2.20 -2.00
C GLU A 144 12.87 1.35 -2.61
N GLY A 145 12.63 0.87 -3.85
CA GLY A 145 13.50 -0.11 -4.49
C GLY A 145 13.62 -1.38 -3.64
N SER A 146 14.86 -1.74 -3.30
CA SER A 146 15.21 -2.88 -2.46
C SER A 146 15.34 -2.53 -0.98
N ALA A 147 14.81 -1.40 -0.50
CA ALA A 147 15.01 -0.97 0.88
C ALA A 147 13.73 -0.57 1.61
N VAL A 148 13.73 -0.77 2.92
CA VAL A 148 12.78 -0.13 3.83
C VAL A 148 13.41 1.15 4.37
N ILE A 149 12.73 2.27 4.13
CA ILE A 149 13.12 3.59 4.60
C ILE A 149 12.21 3.99 5.76
N LYS A 150 12.80 4.55 6.82
CA LYS A 150 12.11 5.25 7.91
C LYS A 150 12.59 6.70 7.94
N ASP A 151 11.74 7.62 7.51
CA ASP A 151 11.96 9.06 7.54
C ASP A 151 10.66 9.74 8.00
N TYR A 152 10.67 10.29 9.21
CA TYR A 152 9.52 10.97 9.82
C TYR A 152 9.66 12.50 9.81
N SER A 153 10.59 13.04 9.02
CA SER A 153 10.83 14.49 8.93
C SER A 153 9.61 15.29 8.49
N GLU A 154 8.69 14.66 7.75
CA GLU A 154 7.43 15.25 7.28
C GLU A 154 6.25 14.99 8.23
N GLY A 155 6.57 14.56 9.43
CA GLY A 155 5.62 14.23 10.48
C GLY A 155 5.19 12.77 10.45
N TRP A 156 4.18 12.49 11.26
CA TRP A 156 3.67 11.15 11.52
C TRP A 156 2.17 11.12 11.29
N LYS A 157 1.78 10.58 10.14
CA LYS A 157 0.40 10.33 9.75
C LYS A 157 0.13 8.84 9.88
N THR A 158 -0.91 8.48 10.61
CA THR A 158 -1.29 7.12 10.92
C THR A 158 -2.57 6.75 10.19
N ILE A 159 -2.53 5.63 9.48
CA ILE A 159 -3.71 4.94 8.97
C ILE A 159 -3.92 3.74 9.87
N GLN A 160 -5.11 3.58 10.43
CA GLN A 160 -5.48 2.41 11.22
C GLN A 160 -6.43 1.54 10.41
N LEU A 161 -6.08 0.27 10.21
CA LEU A 161 -6.98 -0.74 9.66
C LEU A 161 -7.34 -1.74 10.77
N THR A 162 -8.63 -1.87 11.02
CA THR A 162 -9.18 -2.89 11.92
C THR A 162 -9.90 -3.93 11.07
N ARG A 163 -9.57 -5.20 11.28
CA ARG A 163 -10.21 -6.35 10.64
C ARG A 163 -10.74 -7.27 11.73
N ASN A 164 -12.02 -7.58 11.69
CA ASN A 164 -12.64 -8.57 12.58
C ASN A 164 -13.11 -9.76 11.76
N TRP A 165 -13.04 -10.94 12.36
CA TRP A 165 -13.49 -12.20 11.80
C TRP A 165 -14.27 -13.03 12.82
N ASP A 166 -15.07 -13.95 12.32
CA ASP A 166 -15.87 -14.86 13.13
C ASP A 166 -15.01 -15.99 13.72
N GLU A 167 -15.65 -16.97 14.38
CA GLU A 167 -14.93 -18.09 15.01
C GLU A 167 -14.22 -18.99 14.00
N TYR A 168 -14.66 -18.94 12.74
CA TYR A 168 -14.17 -19.75 11.62
C TYR A 168 -13.15 -18.99 10.77
N GLY A 169 -12.85 -17.73 11.12
CA GLY A 169 -11.93 -16.88 10.38
C GLY A 169 -12.55 -16.17 9.17
N ASN A 170 -13.87 -16.18 8.99
CA ASN A 170 -14.52 -15.41 7.94
C ASN A 170 -14.55 -13.93 8.30
N PRO A 171 -14.25 -13.00 7.37
CA PRO A 171 -14.34 -11.57 7.63
C PRO A 171 -15.75 -11.16 8.07
N MET A 172 -15.87 -10.52 9.23
CA MET A 172 -17.14 -9.98 9.74
C MET A 172 -17.27 -8.48 9.49
N SER A 173 -16.19 -7.74 9.72
CA SER A 173 -16.18 -6.29 9.52
C SER A 173 -14.76 -5.78 9.31
N MET A 174 -14.66 -4.69 8.56
CA MET A 174 -13.43 -3.92 8.43
C MET A 174 -13.75 -2.46 8.70
N SER A 175 -12.84 -1.76 9.37
CA SER A 175 -12.91 -0.30 9.52
C SER A 175 -11.55 0.33 9.28
N ILE A 176 -11.57 1.55 8.75
CA ILE A 176 -10.39 2.36 8.50
C ILE A 176 -10.53 3.70 9.19
N GLY A 177 -9.45 4.17 9.80
CA GLY A 177 -9.37 5.47 10.46
C GLY A 177 -8.05 6.17 10.16
N PHE A 178 -8.05 7.48 10.32
CA PHE A 178 -6.91 8.32 9.99
C PHE A 178 -6.61 9.26 11.16
N GLN A 179 -5.32 9.42 11.50
CA GLN A 179 -4.87 10.32 12.54
C GLN A 179 -3.57 11.00 12.13
N TRP A 180 -3.42 12.29 12.44
CA TRP A 180 -2.17 13.01 12.21
C TRP A 180 -1.47 13.27 13.55
N ASN A 181 -0.75 12.27 14.04
CA ASN A 181 -0.16 12.26 15.39
C ASN A 181 0.99 13.26 15.57
N LEU A 182 1.80 13.50 14.54
CA LEU A 182 2.83 14.56 14.54
C LEU A 182 2.71 15.39 13.26
N LYS A 183 2.27 16.65 13.41
CA LYS A 183 2.13 17.58 12.28
C LYS A 183 3.51 18.00 11.78
N GLY A 184 3.83 17.60 10.55
CA GLY A 184 4.97 18.09 9.79
C GLY A 184 4.48 19.02 8.68
N THR A 185 4.97 18.82 7.46
CA THR A 185 4.52 19.57 6.27
C THR A 185 3.00 19.47 6.08
N ALA A 186 2.36 20.60 5.75
CA ALA A 186 0.94 20.65 5.45
C ALA A 186 0.56 19.63 4.36
N ASP A 187 -0.51 18.87 4.62
CA ASP A 187 -1.04 17.84 3.73
C ASP A 187 -2.57 17.91 3.80
N PRO A 188 -3.17 18.76 2.95
CA PRO A 188 -4.62 18.95 2.93
C PRO A 188 -5.37 17.65 2.65
N TYR A 189 -4.82 16.76 1.83
CA TYR A 189 -5.46 15.49 1.51
C TYR A 189 -5.53 14.59 2.75
N PHE A 190 -4.41 14.42 3.47
CA PHE A 190 -4.44 13.59 4.67
C PHE A 190 -5.29 14.22 5.78
N GLN A 191 -5.28 15.56 5.91
CA GLN A 191 -6.16 16.26 6.82
C GLN A 191 -7.64 15.96 6.51
N GLN A 192 -8.04 16.03 5.23
CA GLN A 192 -9.39 15.69 4.79
C GLN A 192 -9.77 14.24 5.15
N LEU A 193 -8.82 13.29 5.04
CA LEU A 193 -9.03 11.91 5.49
C LEU A 193 -9.28 11.82 7.00
N THR A 194 -8.57 12.59 7.83
CA THR A 194 -8.79 12.62 9.30
C THR A 194 -10.15 13.18 9.70
N GLU A 195 -10.73 14.03 8.85
CA GLU A 195 -11.97 14.73 9.09
C GLU A 195 -13.20 14.03 8.46
N THR A 196 -12.98 12.90 7.78
CA THR A 196 -14.01 12.12 7.10
C THR A 196 -14.11 10.72 7.69
N LYS A 197 -15.33 10.29 8.07
CA LYS A 197 -15.58 8.90 8.47
C LYS A 197 -15.87 8.06 7.23
N TYR A 198 -15.17 6.94 7.09
CA TYR A 198 -15.34 6.01 5.98
C TYR A 198 -15.92 4.68 6.43
N GLU A 199 -16.78 4.11 5.60
CA GLU A 199 -17.35 2.77 5.75
C GLU A 199 -16.83 1.89 4.62
N ILE A 200 -16.21 0.76 4.96
CA ILE A 200 -15.64 -0.16 3.98
C ILE A 200 -16.75 -1.02 3.38
N ASP A 201 -16.82 -1.05 2.06
CA ASP A 201 -17.72 -1.92 1.31
C ASP A 201 -17.03 -3.24 0.98
N LEU A 202 -17.31 -4.26 1.80
CA LEU A 202 -16.76 -5.60 1.65
C LEU A 202 -17.20 -6.30 0.35
N THR A 203 -18.28 -5.86 -0.30
CA THR A 203 -18.70 -6.44 -1.59
C THR A 203 -17.71 -6.11 -2.72
N THR A 204 -16.89 -5.07 -2.52
CA THR A 204 -15.84 -4.66 -3.47
C THR A 204 -14.49 -5.33 -3.22
N LEU A 205 -14.40 -6.20 -2.21
CA LEU A 205 -13.15 -6.85 -1.82
C LEU A 205 -12.65 -7.78 -2.93
N LYS A 206 -11.44 -7.51 -3.42
CA LYS A 206 -10.68 -8.36 -4.34
C LYS A 206 -9.34 -8.67 -3.70
N PHE A 207 -8.84 -9.90 -3.81
CA PHE A 207 -7.55 -10.26 -3.23
C PHE A 207 -6.76 -11.23 -4.11
N THR A 208 -5.46 -11.28 -3.87
CA THR A 208 -4.52 -12.22 -4.47
C THR A 208 -3.48 -12.68 -3.45
N GLY A 209 -2.92 -13.86 -3.68
CA GLY A 209 -1.96 -14.51 -2.78
C GLY A 209 -2.62 -15.54 -1.87
N THR A 210 -1.79 -16.26 -1.11
CA THR A 210 -2.28 -17.14 -0.04
C THR A 210 -3.04 -16.28 0.95
N ASN A 211 -4.32 -16.61 1.20
CA ASN A 211 -5.17 -15.96 2.18
C ASN A 211 -4.32 -15.58 3.39
N GLN A 212 -4.35 -14.30 3.79
CA GLN A 212 -3.65 -13.89 5.00
C GLN A 212 -4.12 -14.82 6.10
N ALA A 213 -3.25 -15.73 6.54
CA ALA A 213 -3.63 -16.78 7.46
C ALA A 213 -4.23 -16.07 8.68
N VAL A 214 -5.56 -16.16 8.82
CA VAL A 214 -6.19 -16.13 10.13
C VAL A 214 -5.43 -17.19 10.90
N GLY A 215 -4.72 -16.77 11.95
CA GLY A 215 -3.64 -17.55 12.55
C GLY A 215 -3.98 -19.04 12.61
N LYS A 216 -3.14 -19.86 11.97
CA LYS A 216 -3.00 -21.24 12.41
C LYS A 216 -2.20 -21.24 13.70
#